data_AF-A0A8T0W0M4-F1
#
_entry.id   AF-A0A8T0W0M4-F1
#
_cell.length_a   1.000
_cell.length_b   1.000
_cell.length_c   1.000
_cell.angle_alpha   90.00
_cell.angle_beta   90.00
_cell.angle_gamma   90.00
#
_symmetry.space_group_name_H-M   'P 1'
#
loop_
_entity.id
_entity.type
_entity.pdbx_description
1 polymer ?
#
loop_
_entity_poly.entity_id
_entity_poly.type
_entity_poly.pdbx_seq_one_letter_code
_entity_poly.pdbx_strand_id
1 'polypeptide(L)'
;MKGKACRGNRICFGRYALQVLEPAWITPRQVEAGRRAMTRYASRGGKIWVRIFPDKPVTIRPTETCMGSRGKGIPRILGNRC
;
A
#
# COMPACT_ATOMS: atom_id res chain seq x y z
N MET A 1 -5.24 -7.31 -11.58
CA MET A 1 -3.81 -7.08 -11.85
C MET A 1 -3.24 -8.38 -12.40
N LYS A 2 -2.37 -8.34 -13.41
CA LYS A 2 -1.73 -9.55 -13.96
C LYS A 2 -0.21 -9.36 -13.90
N GLY A 3 0.49 -10.38 -13.42
CA GLY A 3 1.96 -10.43 -13.33
C GLY A 3 2.48 -10.64 -11.91
N LYS A 4 3.60 -11.36 -11.79
CA LYS A 4 4.36 -11.49 -10.54
C LYS A 4 5.22 -10.24 -10.34
N ALA A 5 5.24 -9.67 -9.14
CA ALA A 5 6.14 -8.57 -8.84
C ALA A 5 7.60 -9.07 -8.86
N CYS A 6 8.44 -8.49 -9.71
CA CYS A 6 9.88 -8.82 -9.78
C CYS A 6 10.73 -7.95 -8.82
N ARG A 7 10.17 -6.85 -8.30
CA ARG A 7 10.83 -5.92 -7.35
C ARG A 7 10.28 -6.14 -5.93
N GLY A 8 11.16 -6.07 -4.93
CA GLY A 8 10.77 -6.18 -3.51
C GLY A 8 10.61 -7.61 -2.96
N ASN A 9 10.81 -8.66 -3.75
CA ASN A 9 10.64 -10.06 -3.34
C ASN A 9 11.76 -10.65 -2.46
N ARG A 10 12.81 -9.87 -2.16
CA ARG A 10 13.91 -10.34 -1.29
C ARG A 10 13.83 -9.67 0.07
N ILE A 11 14.13 -10.45 1.11
CA ILE A 11 14.25 -9.97 2.49
C ILE A 11 15.49 -9.08 2.55
N CYS A 12 15.28 -7.76 2.69
CA CYS A 12 16.39 -6.82 2.87
C CYS A 12 16.75 -6.59 4.34
N PHE A 13 15.80 -6.83 5.26
CA PHE A 13 16.00 -6.58 6.69
C PHE A 13 15.39 -7.72 7.50
N GLY A 14 16.15 -8.26 8.45
CA GLY A 14 15.71 -9.32 9.37
C GLY A 14 15.87 -10.74 8.83
N ARG A 15 15.36 -11.71 9.59
CA ARG A 15 15.36 -13.15 9.26
C ARG A 15 14.07 -13.64 8.59
N TYR A 16 12.97 -12.94 8.79
CA TYR A 16 11.64 -13.36 8.34
C TYR A 16 10.91 -12.18 7.68
N ALA A 17 10.09 -12.48 6.69
CA ALA A 17 9.24 -11.50 6.00
C ALA A 17 7.89 -12.13 5.62
N LEU A 18 6.89 -11.28 5.45
CA LEU A 18 5.58 -11.66 4.92
C LEU A 18 5.56 -11.37 3.42
N GLN A 19 5.28 -12.41 2.63
CA GLN A 19 5.12 -12.31 1.19
C GLN A 19 3.64 -12.31 0.82
N VAL A 20 3.27 -11.46 -0.13
CA VAL A 20 1.93 -11.44 -0.70
C VAL A 20 1.82 -12.55 -1.76
N LEU A 21 0.79 -13.39 -1.65
CA LEU A 21 0.55 -14.50 -2.59
C LEU A 21 -0.14 -14.03 -3.88
N GLU A 22 -1.00 -13.01 -3.75
CA GLU A 22 -1.86 -12.58 -4.84
C GLU A 22 -1.84 -11.06 -5.00
N PRO A 23 -1.89 -10.57 -6.25
CA PRO A 23 -1.84 -9.14 -6.51
C PRO A 23 -3.13 -8.45 -6.05
N ALA A 24 -3.01 -7.48 -5.15
CA ALA A 24 -4.15 -6.79 -4.55
C ALA A 24 -3.91 -5.28 -4.41
N TRP A 25 -5.02 -4.53 -4.45
CA TRP A 25 -5.01 -3.10 -4.12
C TRP A 25 -5.03 -2.93 -2.61
N ILE A 26 -3.93 -2.43 -2.05
CA ILE A 26 -3.81 -2.19 -0.62
C ILE A 26 -3.87 -0.69 -0.36
N THR A 27 -4.82 -0.26 0.47
CA THR A 27 -4.95 1.12 0.91
C THR A 27 -3.93 1.44 2.01
N PRO A 28 -3.50 2.71 2.15
CA PRO A 28 -2.58 3.10 3.22
C PRO A 28 -3.12 2.77 4.62
N ARG A 29 -4.45 2.80 4.80
CA ARG A 29 -5.12 2.42 6.06
C ARG A 29 -4.93 0.95 6.40
N GLN A 30 -4.95 0.06 5.42
CA GLN A 30 -4.73 -1.38 5.64
C GLN A 30 -3.27 -1.67 6.00
N VAL A 31 -2.32 -1.00 5.34
CA VAL A 31 -0.89 -1.10 5.69
C VAL A 31 -0.67 -0.66 7.14
N GLU A 32 -1.27 0.46 7.54
CA GLU A 32 -1.15 0.99 8.90
C GLU A 32 -1.85 0.10 9.94
N ALA A 33 -3.00 -0.49 9.59
CA ALA A 33 -3.67 -1.48 10.43
C ALA A 33 -2.77 -2.70 10.70
N GLY A 34 -2.09 -3.20 9.66
CA GLY A 34 -1.12 -4.30 9.77
C GLY A 34 0.07 -3.92 10.66
N ARG A 35 0.65 -2.73 10.44
CA ARG A 35 1.77 -2.22 11.26
C ARG A 35 1.38 -2.11 12.74
N ARG A 36 0.20 -1.55 13.03
CA ARG A 36 -0.32 -1.41 14.39
C ARG A 36 -0.58 -2.76 15.05
N ALA A 37 -1.09 -3.74 14.30
CA ALA A 37 -1.26 -5.11 14.79
C ALA A 37 0.10 -5.74 15.16
N MET A 38 1.07 -5.72 14.24
CA MET A 38 2.42 -6.26 14.50
C MET A 38 3.09 -5.59 15.71
N THR A 39 2.93 -4.27 15.84
CA THR A 39 3.52 -3.50 16.97
C THR A 39 2.92 -3.90 18.32
N ARG A 40 1.63 -4.26 18.37
CA ARG A 40 0.98 -4.73 19.62
C ARG A 40 1.53 -6.07 20.09
N TYR A 41 1.79 -7.00 19.17
CA TYR A 41 2.32 -8.32 19.51
C TYR A 41 3.83 -8.33 19.74
N ALA A 42 4.57 -7.41 19.13
CA ALA A 42 6.04 -7.35 19.22
C ALA A 42 6.57 -6.62 20.49
N SER A 43 5.70 -6.19 21.40
CA SER A 43 6.04 -5.63 22.73
C SER A 43 7.32 -4.76 22.79
N ARG A 44 7.41 -3.77 21.88
CA ARG A 44 8.52 -2.80 21.73
C ARG A 44 9.93 -3.37 21.45
N GLY A 45 10.13 -4.68 21.39
CA GLY A 45 11.45 -5.32 21.22
C GLY A 45 11.90 -5.56 19.77
N GLY A 46 11.05 -5.26 18.77
CA GLY A 46 11.31 -5.59 17.36
C GLY A 46 11.30 -4.38 16.42
N LYS A 47 12.24 -4.33 15.48
CA LYS A 47 12.23 -3.38 14.36
C LYS A 47 11.40 -3.94 13.21
N ILE A 48 10.31 -3.26 12.85
CA ILE A 48 9.39 -3.67 11.77
C ILE A 48 9.65 -2.78 10.56
N TRP A 49 9.82 -3.38 9.39
CA TRP A 49 10.04 -2.68 8.13
C TRP A 49 8.88 -2.93 7.17
N VAL A 50 8.30 -1.86 6.62
CA VAL A 50 7.25 -1.94 5.60
C VAL A 50 7.80 -1.38 4.30
N ARG A 51 7.83 -2.21 3.25
CA ARG A 51 8.44 -1.87 1.94
C ARG A 51 7.43 -1.81 0.79
N ILE A 52 6.15 -1.59 1.12
CA ILE A 52 5.11 -1.42 0.10
C ILE A 52 5.24 0.00 -0.48
N PHE A 53 5.67 0.10 -1.73
CA PHE A 53 5.81 1.38 -2.43
C PHE A 53 4.45 1.89 -2.92
N PRO A 54 4.10 3.18 -2.67
CA PRO A 54 2.94 3.80 -3.28
C PRO A 54 3.24 4.20 -4.73
N ASP A 55 3.09 3.23 -5.63
CA ASP A 55 3.49 3.40 -7.04
C ASP A 55 2.42 4.05 -7.92
N LYS A 56 1.18 4.25 -7.45
CA LYS A 56 0.11 4.76 -8.33
C LYS A 56 -0.83 5.76 -7.66
N PRO A 57 -0.77 7.05 -8.04
CA PRO A 57 -1.81 8.00 -7.66
C PRO A 57 -3.12 7.63 -8.37
N VAL A 58 -4.23 7.66 -7.63
CA VAL A 58 -5.58 7.47 -8.15
C VAL A 58 -6.30 8.82 -8.10
N THR A 59 -6.75 9.31 -9.25
CA THR A 59 -7.47 10.58 -9.34
C THR A 59 -8.90 10.39 -8.84
N ILE A 60 -9.31 11.19 -7.86
CA ILE A 60 -10.71 11.26 -7.39
C ILE A 60 -11.28 12.61 -7.78
N ARG A 61 -12.51 12.63 -8.29
CA ARG A 61 -13.29 13.85 -8.46
C ARG A 61 -14.08 14.13 -7.17
N PRO A 62 -14.16 15.39 -6.72
CA PRO A 62 -15.06 15.76 -5.62
C PRO A 62 -16.51 15.42 -5.97
N THR A 63 -17.28 14.95 -4.99
CA THR A 63 -18.69 14.52 -5.14
C THR A 63 -19.59 15.61 -5.71
N GLU A 64 -19.21 16.87 -5.55
CA GLU A 64 -19.98 18.05 -5.97
C GLU A 64 -19.80 18.42 -7.46
N THR A 65 -19.00 17.67 -8.22
CA THR A 65 -18.66 18.03 -9.61
C THR A 65 -19.31 17.09 -10.63
N CYS A 66 -20.05 17.67 -11.58
CA CYS A 66 -20.56 16.95 -12.75
C CYS A 66 -19.41 16.41 -13.61
N MET A 67 -19.69 15.34 -14.36
CA MET A 67 -18.73 14.74 -15.29
C MET A 67 -18.34 15.75 -16.39
N GLY A 68 -17.03 16.02 -16.53
CA GLY A 68 -16.48 16.72 -17.71
C GLY A 68 -16.08 18.19 -17.54
N SER A 69 -16.32 18.83 -16.38
CA SER A 69 -16.18 20.30 -16.28
C SER A 69 -14.77 20.85 -16.00
N ARG A 70 -13.83 20.08 -15.39
CA ARG A 70 -12.46 20.59 -15.06
C ARG A 70 -11.34 19.52 -15.13
N GLY A 71 -11.36 18.64 -16.12
CA GLY A 71 -10.25 17.68 -16.37
C GLY A 71 -10.18 16.47 -15.41
N LYS A 72 -8.98 15.88 -15.26
CA LYS A 72 -8.72 14.78 -14.31
C LYS A 72 -8.60 15.37 -12.90
N GLY A 73 -9.36 14.82 -11.95
CA GLY A 73 -9.39 15.28 -10.55
C GLY A 73 -8.04 15.16 -9.85
N ILE A 74 -7.96 15.69 -8.62
CA ILE A 74 -6.72 15.74 -7.85
C ILE A 74 -6.20 14.31 -7.60
N PRO A 75 -4.92 14.02 -7.88
CA PRO A 75 -4.34 12.72 -7.60
C PRO A 75 -4.31 12.50 -6.08
N ARG A 76 -4.99 11.47 -5.62
CA ARG A 76 -4.95 11.02 -4.23
C ARG A 76 -4.22 9.68 -4.17
N ILE A 77 -3.36 9.50 -3.19
CA ILE A 77 -2.69 8.21 -2.95
C ILE A 77 -3.72 7.29 -2.29
N LEU A 78 -4.52 6.60 -3.10
CA LEU A 78 -5.56 5.69 -2.61
C LEU A 78 -5.09 4.25 -2.47
N GLY A 79 -4.04 3.83 -3.18
CA GLY A 79 -3.66 2.43 -3.14
C GLY A 79 -2.33 2.13 -3.77
N ASN A 80 -1.71 1.10 -3.20
CA ASN A 80 -0.48 0.51 -3.66
C ASN A 80 -0.83 -0.74 -4.46
N ARG A 81 -0.05 -1.01 -5.51
CA ARG A 81 -0.14 -2.27 -6.25
C ARG A 81 0.85 -3.23 -5.60
N CYS A 82 0.35 -4.13 -4.75
CA CYS A 82 1.11 -5.28 -4.25
C CYS A 82 0.91 -6.47 -5.17
#